data_AF-A0A420D959-F1
#
_entry.id   AF-A0A420D959-F1
#
_cell.length_a   1.000
_cell.length_b   1.000
_cell.length_c   1.000
_cell.angle_alpha   90.00
_cell.angle_beta   90.00
_cell.angle_gamma   90.00
#
_symmetry.space_group_name_H-M   'P 1'
#
loop_
_entity.id
_entity.type
_entity.pdbx_description
1 polymer ?
#
loop_
_entity_poly.entity_id
_entity_poly.type
_entity_poly.pdbx_seq_one_letter_code
_entity_poly.pdbx_strand_id
1 'polypeptide(L)'
;MFKAILSFSILSSFCFGQSHEQLMHYSRYYNQDIDSFKDFMKVEPSVVQTNSGIQQMVYELNNHNIGIEEHPSNNNRIGELYVFQTNDSHSHAQSEWNKYFSAMNNDQSLTFVKGIFDDGIVKENNLSFDELITLLNSRNLNTNRSYGVRYTKNNTYFSLFVIKGKLVFTVDDKNF
;
A
#
# COMPACT_ATOMS: atom_id res chain seq x y z
N MET A 1 41.38 40.77 4.21
CA MET A 1 40.52 40.13 5.23
C MET A 1 39.31 39.55 4.50
N PHE A 2 39.41 38.29 4.06
CA PHE A 2 38.43 37.67 3.17
C PHE A 2 37.23 37.16 3.95
N LYS A 3 36.03 37.59 3.55
CA LYS A 3 34.73 37.07 4.00
C LYS A 3 34.58 35.63 3.51
N ALA A 4 34.59 34.66 4.43
CA ALA A 4 34.07 33.33 4.17
C ALA A 4 32.55 33.36 4.45
N ILE A 5 31.75 33.50 3.40
CA ILE A 5 30.32 33.18 3.46
C ILE A 5 30.26 31.66 3.42
N LEU A 6 30.14 31.04 4.59
CA LEU A 6 29.88 29.62 4.71
C LEU A 6 28.41 29.42 4.33
N SER A 7 28.17 29.08 3.07
CA SER A 7 26.87 28.60 2.59
C SER A 7 26.56 27.30 3.31
N PHE A 8 25.79 27.39 4.40
CA PHE A 8 25.25 26.22 5.08
C PHE A 8 24.16 25.64 4.18
N SER A 9 24.56 24.67 3.38
CA SER A 9 23.70 23.90 2.50
C SER A 9 22.49 23.41 3.29
N ILE A 10 21.34 23.82 2.77
CA ILE A 10 20.00 23.40 3.15
C ILE A 10 19.99 21.86 3.10
N LEU A 11 20.15 21.22 4.27
CA LEU A 11 19.67 19.86 4.48
C LEU A 11 18.16 19.98 4.43
N SER A 12 17.62 19.96 3.21
CA SER A 12 16.21 19.75 2.97
C SER A 12 15.87 18.46 3.66
N SER A 13 15.26 18.59 4.85
CA SER A 13 14.61 17.52 5.54
C SER A 13 13.62 16.95 4.55
N PHE A 14 13.97 15.82 3.95
CA PHE A 14 13.08 15.16 3.05
C PHE A 14 11.93 14.60 3.89
N CYS A 15 10.85 15.37 3.99
CA CYS A 15 9.55 14.86 4.36
C CYS A 15 9.06 13.99 3.19
N PHE A 16 9.67 12.83 2.98
CA PHE A 16 9.20 11.90 1.97
C PHE A 16 7.93 11.23 2.50
N GLY A 17 6.79 11.61 1.92
CA GLY A 17 5.68 10.68 1.79
C GLY A 17 6.19 9.36 1.20
N GLN A 18 5.55 8.26 1.58
CA GLN A 18 5.89 6.93 1.09
C GLN A 18 6.03 6.94 -0.44
N SER A 19 7.04 6.27 -1.00
CA SER A 19 7.19 6.15 -2.45
C SER A 19 6.54 4.86 -2.95
N HIS A 20 6.16 4.82 -4.23
CA HIS A 20 5.77 3.57 -4.89
C HIS A 20 6.86 2.48 -4.76
N GLU A 21 8.13 2.89 -4.89
CA GLU A 21 9.28 2.00 -4.72
C GLU A 21 9.31 1.38 -3.32
N GLN A 22 8.97 2.14 -2.28
CA GLN A 22 8.91 1.64 -0.91
C GLN A 22 7.80 0.59 -0.73
N LEU A 23 6.60 0.81 -1.28
CA LEU A 23 5.53 -0.20 -1.29
C LEU A 23 5.96 -1.48 -2.02
N MET A 24 6.59 -1.32 -3.19
CA MET A 24 7.10 -2.44 -3.96
C MET A 24 8.32 -3.10 -3.31
N HIS A 25 9.04 -2.41 -2.43
CA HIS A 25 10.10 -3.02 -1.64
C HIS A 25 9.51 -3.92 -0.56
N TYR A 26 8.49 -3.46 0.16
CA TYR A 26 7.77 -4.27 1.14
C TYR A 26 7.20 -5.54 0.51
N SER A 27 6.61 -5.43 -0.68
CA SER A 27 6.01 -6.58 -1.36
C SER A 27 7.01 -7.68 -1.75
N ARG A 28 8.31 -7.39 -1.82
CA ARG A 28 9.34 -8.41 -2.11
C ARG A 28 9.44 -9.46 -1.01
N TYR A 29 9.01 -9.14 0.21
CA TYR A 29 9.04 -10.04 1.35
C TYR A 29 7.81 -10.95 1.42
N TYR A 30 6.83 -10.76 0.53
CA TYR A 30 5.77 -11.73 0.34
C TYR A 30 6.38 -13.12 0.06
N ASN A 31 5.84 -14.16 0.70
CA ASN A 31 6.34 -15.54 0.59
C ASN A 31 7.80 -15.74 1.08
N GLN A 32 8.33 -14.81 1.88
CA GLN A 32 9.55 -15.01 2.68
C GLN A 32 9.20 -15.31 4.13
N ASP A 33 10.19 -15.67 4.93
CA ASP A 33 10.07 -15.82 6.39
C ASP A 33 9.89 -14.45 7.06
N ILE A 34 9.15 -14.43 8.18
CA ILE A 34 8.88 -13.19 8.90
C ILE A 34 10.15 -12.54 9.49
N ASP A 35 11.18 -13.33 9.79
CA ASP A 35 12.45 -12.85 10.33
C ASP A 35 13.25 -12.06 9.28
N SER A 36 13.25 -12.46 8.01
CA SER A 36 13.79 -11.67 6.90
C SER A 36 13.17 -10.26 6.82
N PHE A 37 11.87 -10.11 7.14
CA PHE A 37 11.24 -8.80 7.18
C PHE A 37 11.69 -7.97 8.39
N LYS A 38 11.87 -8.60 9.56
CA LYS A 38 12.41 -7.92 10.75
C LYS A 38 13.81 -7.37 10.49
N ASP A 39 14.67 -8.18 9.91
CA ASP A 39 16.05 -7.80 9.57
C ASP A 39 16.10 -6.63 8.59
N PHE A 40 15.15 -6.59 7.66
CA PHE A 40 14.99 -5.48 6.73
C PHE A 40 14.53 -4.19 7.41
N MET A 41 13.54 -4.28 8.30
CA MET A 41 12.96 -3.10 8.95
C MET A 41 13.95 -2.41 9.90
N LYS A 42 14.86 -3.16 10.53
CA LYS A 42 15.86 -2.64 11.49
C LYS A 42 15.27 -1.82 12.64
N VAL A 43 13.98 -2.02 12.90
CA VAL A 43 13.23 -1.46 14.03
C VAL A 43 12.40 -2.58 14.63
N GLU A 44 12.12 -2.52 15.92
CA GLU A 44 11.22 -3.49 16.55
C GLU A 44 9.77 -3.23 16.12
N PRO A 45 8.96 -4.28 15.93
CA PRO A 45 7.54 -4.12 15.69
C PRO A 45 6.82 -3.58 16.94
N SER A 46 5.79 -2.75 16.73
CA SER A 46 4.92 -2.24 17.79
C SER A 46 4.05 -3.35 18.39
N VAL A 47 3.68 -4.34 17.58
CA VAL A 47 2.85 -5.47 18.00
C VAL A 47 3.40 -6.76 17.40
N VAL A 48 3.49 -7.80 18.23
CA VAL A 48 3.67 -9.19 17.81
C VAL A 48 2.61 -10.03 18.50
N GLN A 49 1.83 -10.76 17.72
CA GLN A 49 0.78 -11.64 18.24
C GLN A 49 0.81 -12.96 17.48
N THR A 50 0.50 -14.05 18.17
CA THR A 50 0.25 -15.33 17.52
C THR A 50 -1.13 -15.82 17.91
N ASN A 51 -1.96 -16.14 16.92
CA ASN A 51 -3.27 -16.71 17.13
C ASN A 51 -3.49 -17.85 16.13
N SER A 52 -3.88 -19.03 16.64
CA SER A 52 -4.18 -20.20 15.81
C SER A 52 -3.04 -20.58 14.84
N GLY A 53 -1.80 -20.37 15.27
CA GLY A 53 -0.59 -20.60 14.48
C GLY A 53 -0.25 -19.49 13.49
N ILE A 54 -1.12 -18.50 13.27
CA ILE A 54 -0.82 -17.33 12.44
C ILE A 54 -0.03 -16.33 13.30
N GLN A 55 1.17 -15.99 12.86
CA GLN A 55 1.97 -14.94 13.48
C GLN A 55 1.69 -13.62 12.78
N GLN A 56 1.21 -12.64 13.54
CA GLN A 56 0.91 -11.30 13.10
C GLN A 56 1.92 -10.33 13.68
N MET A 57 2.33 -9.37 12.86
CA MET A 57 3.26 -8.32 13.27
C MET A 57 2.88 -6.99 12.67
N VAL A 58 2.96 -5.94 13.49
CA VAL A 58 2.64 -4.58 13.08
C VAL A 58 3.81 -3.65 13.38
N TYR A 59 4.21 -2.89 12.37
CA TYR A 59 5.12 -1.76 12.49
C TYR A 59 4.33 -0.46 12.40
N GLU A 60 4.41 0.38 13.42
CA GLU A 60 3.87 1.74 13.37
C GLU A 60 4.99 2.71 13.04
N LEU A 61 4.89 3.32 11.86
CA LEU A 61 5.88 4.28 11.37
C LEU A 61 5.21 5.66 11.25
N ASN A 62 6.03 6.71 11.14
CA ASN A 62 5.55 8.09 11.22
C ASN A 62 4.37 8.44 10.30
N ASN A 63 4.34 7.87 9.08
CA ASN A 63 3.35 8.20 8.05
C ASN A 63 2.57 6.99 7.50
N HIS A 64 2.87 5.78 8.00
CA HIS A 64 2.16 4.57 7.61
C HIS A 64 2.40 3.45 8.62
N ASN A 65 1.49 2.47 8.63
CA ASN A 65 1.64 1.24 9.37
C ASN A 65 1.83 0.09 8.38
N ILE A 66 2.59 -0.92 8.78
CA ILE A 66 2.77 -2.15 8.01
C ILE A 66 2.30 -3.31 8.87
N GLY A 67 1.33 -4.08 8.38
CA GLY A 67 0.93 -5.35 8.95
C GLY A 67 1.44 -6.50 8.09
N ILE A 68 1.96 -7.54 8.71
CA ILE A 68 2.34 -8.78 8.03
C ILE A 68 1.78 -9.98 8.80
N GLU A 69 1.40 -11.01 8.05
CA GLU A 69 0.96 -12.27 8.62
C GLU A 69 1.74 -13.43 8.02
N GLU A 70 2.32 -14.26 8.88
CA GLU A 70 2.92 -15.53 8.54
C GLU A 70 1.90 -16.66 8.81
N HIS A 71 1.65 -17.48 7.79
CA HIS A 71 0.59 -18.49 7.82
C HIS A 71 1.19 -19.90 7.80
N PRO A 72 0.80 -20.80 8.72
CA PRO A 72 1.24 -22.20 8.69
C PRO A 72 0.84 -22.94 7.40
N SER A 73 -0.33 -22.61 6.86
CA SER A 73 -0.81 -23.14 5.58
C SER A 73 0.06 -22.72 4.38
N ASN A 74 0.90 -21.69 4.55
CA ASN A 74 1.86 -21.22 3.56
C ASN A 74 3.30 -21.63 3.92
N ASN A 75 3.48 -22.78 4.55
CA ASN A 75 4.78 -23.29 4.99
C ASN A 75 5.54 -22.33 5.94
N ASN A 76 4.81 -21.66 6.84
CA ASN A 76 5.33 -20.63 7.74
C ASN A 76 6.05 -19.52 6.96
N ARG A 77 5.35 -18.96 5.97
CA ARG A 77 5.81 -17.81 5.20
C ARG A 77 4.78 -16.71 5.23
N ILE A 78 5.23 -15.48 4.99
CA ILE A 78 4.37 -14.31 4.87
C ILE A 78 3.34 -14.59 3.77
N GLY A 79 2.08 -14.75 4.20
CA GLY A 79 0.93 -15.00 3.33
C GLY A 79 0.10 -13.75 3.09
N GLU A 80 0.26 -12.71 3.92
CA GLU A 80 -0.43 -11.44 3.75
C GLU A 80 0.46 -10.28 4.20
N LEU A 81 0.47 -9.20 3.41
CA LEU A 81 1.12 -7.94 3.75
C LEU A 81 0.16 -6.79 3.48
N TYR A 82 0.11 -5.85 4.43
CA TYR A 82 -0.77 -4.70 4.42
C TYR A 82 0.00 -3.44 4.75
N VAL A 83 -0.23 -2.38 4.00
CA VAL A 83 0.34 -1.07 4.27
C VAL A 83 -0.77 -0.04 4.30
N PHE A 84 -0.89 0.65 5.42
CA PHE A 84 -1.94 1.63 5.67
C PHE A 84 -1.31 3.00 5.88
N GLN A 85 -1.63 3.98 5.05
CA GLN A 85 -1.19 5.36 5.33
C GLN A 85 -1.97 5.93 6.51
N THR A 86 -1.26 6.64 7.40
CA THR A 86 -1.83 7.23 8.61
C THR A 86 -2.34 8.66 8.42
N ASN A 87 -2.17 9.26 7.23
CA ASN A 87 -2.68 10.59 6.92
C ASN A 87 -4.20 10.59 6.62
N ASP A 88 -4.93 11.53 7.24
CA ASP A 88 -6.40 11.50 7.34
C ASP A 88 -7.17 12.29 6.27
N SER A 89 -6.52 12.91 5.27
CA SER A 89 -7.25 13.69 4.26
C SER A 89 -7.53 12.90 2.98
N HIS A 90 -8.82 12.87 2.58
CA HIS A 90 -9.27 12.20 1.36
C HIS A 90 -8.52 12.69 0.11
N SER A 91 -8.26 14.00 0.03
CA SER A 91 -7.53 14.60 -1.09
C SER A 91 -6.08 14.12 -1.17
N HIS A 92 -5.42 13.93 -0.03
CA HIS A 92 -4.07 13.36 0.01
C HIS A 92 -4.07 11.89 -0.42
N ALA A 93 -4.95 11.07 0.15
CA ALA A 93 -5.07 9.66 -0.23
C ALA A 93 -5.40 9.49 -1.72
N GLN A 94 -6.27 10.31 -2.28
CA GLN A 94 -6.55 10.31 -3.72
C GLN A 94 -5.32 10.70 -4.55
N SER A 95 -4.56 11.70 -4.12
CA SER A 95 -3.33 12.12 -4.80
C SER A 95 -2.28 11.02 -4.79
N GLU A 96 -2.02 10.39 -3.64
CA GLU A 96 -1.08 9.27 -3.51
C GLU A 96 -1.57 8.03 -4.28
N TRP A 97 -2.87 7.74 -4.21
CA TRP A 97 -3.48 6.66 -5.00
C TRP A 97 -3.21 6.86 -6.49
N ASN A 98 -3.47 8.06 -7.04
CA ASN A 98 -3.23 8.34 -8.45
C ASN A 98 -1.77 8.12 -8.85
N LYS A 99 -0.81 8.51 -7.99
CA LYS A 99 0.63 8.32 -8.24
C LYS A 99 0.98 6.83 -8.30
N TYR A 100 0.56 6.06 -7.29
CA TYR A 100 0.90 4.63 -7.21
C TYR A 100 0.16 3.82 -8.26
N PHE A 101 -1.10 4.13 -8.51
CA PHE A 101 -1.89 3.56 -9.58
C PHE A 101 -1.20 3.77 -10.93
N SER A 102 -0.78 5.00 -11.24
CA SER A 102 -0.07 5.29 -12.50
C SER A 102 1.23 4.49 -12.61
N ALA A 103 1.98 4.36 -11.50
CA ALA A 103 3.20 3.56 -11.48
C ALA A 103 2.93 2.07 -11.71
N MET A 104 1.95 1.50 -11.00
CA MET A 104 1.55 0.08 -11.16
C MET A 104 1.00 -0.20 -12.56
N ASN A 105 0.22 0.71 -13.13
CA ASN A 105 -0.34 0.56 -14.47
C ASN A 105 0.72 0.59 -15.57
N ASN A 106 1.84 1.27 -15.32
CA ASN A 106 2.97 1.33 -16.25
C ASN A 106 4.00 0.20 -16.03
N ASP A 107 3.88 -0.59 -14.95
CA ASP A 107 4.73 -1.75 -14.69
C ASP A 107 4.26 -2.95 -15.53
N GLN A 108 5.03 -3.28 -16.58
CA GLN A 108 4.73 -4.38 -17.49
C GLN A 108 4.72 -5.77 -16.83
N SER A 109 5.27 -5.90 -15.62
CA SER A 109 5.23 -7.15 -14.87
C SER A 109 3.91 -7.36 -14.13
N LEU A 110 3.08 -6.32 -14.01
CA LEU A 110 1.76 -6.37 -13.40
C LEU A 110 0.69 -6.48 -14.49
N THR A 111 -0.26 -7.40 -14.28
CA THR A 111 -1.47 -7.53 -15.11
C THR A 111 -2.67 -7.03 -14.34
N PHE A 112 -3.42 -6.08 -14.90
CA PHE A 112 -4.67 -5.61 -14.29
C PHE A 112 -5.68 -6.76 -14.20
N VAL A 113 -6.28 -6.91 -13.02
CA VAL A 113 -7.30 -7.94 -12.75
C VAL A 113 -8.68 -7.30 -12.74
N LYS A 114 -8.89 -6.30 -11.88
CA LYS A 114 -10.20 -5.64 -11.71
C LYS A 114 -10.12 -4.34 -10.93
N GLY A 115 -11.12 -3.50 -11.16
CA GLY A 115 -11.44 -2.32 -10.39
C GLY A 115 -12.54 -2.60 -9.37
N ILE A 116 -12.49 -1.89 -8.26
CA ILE A 116 -13.44 -1.97 -7.15
C ILE A 116 -13.91 -0.56 -6.83
N PHE A 117 -15.21 -0.39 -6.60
CA PHE A 117 -15.83 0.90 -6.29
C PHE A 117 -17.01 0.71 -5.32
N ASP A 118 -17.10 1.58 -4.32
CA ASP A 118 -18.19 1.66 -3.36
C ASP A 118 -18.35 3.12 -2.92
N ASP A 119 -19.49 3.76 -3.21
CA ASP A 119 -19.82 5.11 -2.71
C ASP A 119 -21.01 5.11 -1.72
N GLY A 120 -21.41 3.94 -1.26
CA GLY A 120 -22.61 3.71 -0.45
C GLY A 120 -23.91 3.62 -1.25
N ILE A 121 -23.89 3.89 -2.55
CA ILE A 121 -25.05 3.76 -3.45
C ILE A 121 -24.77 2.68 -4.51
N VAL A 122 -23.63 2.78 -5.18
CA VAL A 122 -23.14 1.80 -6.15
C VAL A 122 -21.99 1.05 -5.51
N LYS A 123 -22.03 -0.27 -5.63
CA LYS A 123 -21.00 -1.17 -5.14
C LYS A 123 -20.68 -2.21 -6.20
N GLU A 124 -19.49 -2.12 -6.77
CA GLU A 124 -19.02 -2.98 -7.86
C GLU A 124 -17.62 -3.49 -7.55
N ASN A 125 -17.35 -4.76 -7.85
CA ASN A 125 -16.11 -5.44 -7.45
C ASN A 125 -15.39 -6.16 -8.61
N ASN A 126 -15.85 -5.95 -9.84
CA ASN A 126 -15.29 -6.58 -11.03
C ASN A 126 -15.35 -5.63 -12.24
N LEU A 127 -14.94 -4.38 -12.03
CA LEU A 127 -14.93 -3.37 -13.06
C LEU A 127 -13.71 -3.57 -13.97
N SER A 128 -13.89 -3.37 -15.27
CA SER A 128 -12.78 -3.04 -16.15
C SER A 128 -12.15 -1.70 -15.74
N PHE A 129 -10.98 -1.44 -16.29
CA PHE A 129 -10.26 -0.18 -16.06
C PHE A 129 -11.12 1.04 -16.44
N ASP A 130 -11.69 1.03 -17.64
CA ASP A 130 -12.45 2.17 -18.17
C ASP A 130 -13.73 2.43 -17.36
N GLU A 131 -14.39 1.37 -16.89
CA GLU A 131 -15.59 1.48 -16.04
C GLU A 131 -15.24 2.11 -14.69
N LEU A 132 -14.13 1.69 -14.06
CA LEU A 132 -13.66 2.30 -12.82
C LEU A 132 -13.37 3.80 -13.01
N ILE A 133 -12.62 4.16 -14.04
CA ILE A 133 -12.29 5.57 -14.31
C ILE A 133 -13.55 6.39 -14.59
N THR A 134 -14.51 5.83 -15.30
CA THR A 134 -15.81 6.47 -15.56
C THR A 134 -16.57 6.74 -14.27
N LEU A 135 -16.62 5.77 -13.35
CA LEU A 135 -17.25 5.95 -12.03
C LEU A 135 -16.52 6.98 -11.18
N LEU A 136 -15.19 6.99 -11.20
CA LEU A 136 -14.38 7.97 -10.46
C LEU A 136 -14.55 9.40 -10.99
N ASN A 137 -14.84 9.59 -12.28
CA ASN A 137 -15.01 10.90 -12.90
C ASN A 137 -16.46 11.41 -12.89
N SER A 138 -17.45 10.51 -12.87
CA SER A 138 -18.87 10.86 -13.07
C SER A 138 -19.59 11.37 -11.82
N ARG A 139 -19.01 11.18 -10.62
CA ARG A 139 -19.68 11.54 -9.36
C ARG A 139 -18.91 12.65 -8.64
N ASN A 140 -19.64 13.63 -8.08
CA ASN A 140 -19.06 14.54 -7.10
C ASN A 140 -18.56 13.69 -5.93
N LEU A 141 -17.23 13.64 -5.79
CA LEU A 141 -16.53 12.73 -4.90
C LEU A 141 -16.90 13.06 -3.46
N ASN A 142 -17.79 12.28 -2.84
CA ASN A 142 -17.98 12.36 -1.40
C ASN A 142 -16.74 11.79 -0.69
N THR A 143 -16.46 12.22 0.53
CA THR A 143 -15.25 11.83 1.27
C THR A 143 -15.25 10.37 1.74
N ASN A 144 -16.39 9.67 1.65
CA ASN A 144 -16.60 8.36 2.25
C ASN A 144 -16.52 7.19 1.27
N ARG A 145 -16.38 7.46 -0.03
CA ARG A 145 -16.20 6.41 -1.04
C ARG A 145 -14.95 5.58 -0.79
N SER A 146 -15.04 4.31 -1.15
CA SER A 146 -13.93 3.37 -1.22
C SER A 146 -13.77 2.90 -2.65
N TYR A 147 -12.54 2.84 -3.14
CA TYR A 147 -12.25 2.41 -4.49
C TYR A 147 -10.85 1.82 -4.55
N GLY A 148 -10.57 1.04 -5.57
CA GLY A 148 -9.24 0.53 -5.77
C GLY A 148 -9.11 -0.33 -7.00
N VAL A 149 -7.91 -0.85 -7.14
CA VAL A 149 -7.48 -1.65 -8.27
C VAL A 149 -6.72 -2.85 -7.76
N ARG A 150 -6.82 -3.95 -8.51
CA ARG A 150 -6.11 -5.18 -8.24
C ARG A 150 -5.33 -5.59 -9.47
N TYR A 151 -4.08 -5.95 -9.23
CA TYR A 151 -3.15 -6.45 -10.23
C TYR A 151 -2.64 -7.83 -9.81
N THR A 152 -2.06 -8.57 -10.75
CA THR A 152 -1.40 -9.86 -10.49
C THR A 152 -0.02 -9.92 -11.13
N LYS A 153 0.88 -10.64 -10.48
CA LYS A 153 2.21 -11.03 -10.97
C LYS A 153 2.62 -12.33 -10.30
N ASN A 154 2.98 -13.34 -11.09
CA ASN A 154 3.44 -14.65 -10.60
C ASN A 154 2.51 -15.29 -9.56
N ASN A 155 1.19 -15.22 -9.77
CA ASN A 155 0.14 -15.69 -8.84
C ASN A 155 0.06 -14.94 -7.50
N THR A 156 0.80 -13.86 -7.34
CA THR A 156 0.65 -12.91 -6.24
C THR A 156 -0.21 -11.75 -6.70
N TYR A 157 -1.12 -11.31 -5.86
CA TYR A 157 -1.96 -10.16 -6.13
C TYR A 157 -1.49 -8.94 -5.37
N PHE A 158 -1.66 -7.79 -6.01
CA PHE A 158 -1.27 -6.49 -5.51
C PHE A 158 -2.48 -5.59 -5.61
N SER A 159 -3.00 -5.13 -4.47
CA SER A 159 -4.18 -4.28 -4.46
C SER A 159 -3.85 -2.91 -3.90
N LEU A 160 -4.42 -1.87 -4.51
CA LEU A 160 -4.27 -0.49 -4.08
C LEU A 160 -5.64 0.15 -3.94
N PHE A 161 -5.99 0.51 -2.72
CA PHE A 161 -7.29 1.05 -2.36
C PHE A 161 -7.17 2.42 -1.72
N VAL A 162 -8.23 3.22 -1.90
CA VAL A 162 -8.64 4.24 -0.93
C VAL A 162 -9.87 3.70 -0.22
N ILE A 163 -9.82 3.58 1.10
CA ILE A 163 -10.94 3.13 1.94
C ILE A 163 -11.23 4.22 2.95
N LYS A 164 -12.42 4.85 2.86
CA LYS A 164 -12.83 5.95 3.75
C LYS A 164 -11.76 7.05 3.87
N GLY A 165 -11.14 7.41 2.76
CA GLY A 165 -10.08 8.44 2.70
C GLY A 165 -8.70 7.99 3.16
N LYS A 166 -8.48 6.70 3.44
CA LYS A 166 -7.16 6.13 3.78
C LYS A 166 -6.62 5.29 2.65
N LEU A 167 -5.36 5.48 2.31
CA LEU A 167 -4.69 4.66 1.31
C LEU A 167 -4.26 3.32 1.93
N VAL A 168 -4.60 2.23 1.24
CA VAL A 168 -4.29 0.86 1.65
C VAL A 168 -3.66 0.12 0.48
N PHE A 169 -2.52 -0.50 0.71
CA PHE A 169 -1.86 -1.40 -0.22
C PHE A 169 -1.80 -2.80 0.37
N THR A 170 -2.13 -3.83 -0.41
CA THR A 170 -2.12 -5.22 0.05
C THR A 170 -1.40 -6.13 -0.93
N VAL A 171 -0.78 -7.18 -0.38
CA VAL A 171 -0.15 -8.27 -1.14
C VAL A 171 -0.61 -9.60 -0.54
N ASP A 172 -1.19 -10.45 -1.38
CA ASP A 172 -1.82 -11.71 -0.97
C ASP A 172 -1.91 -12.72 -2.14
N ASP A 173 -2.36 -13.94 -1.89
CA ASP A 173 -2.63 -14.98 -2.90
C ASP A 173 -4.13 -15.19 -3.21
N LYS A 174 -5.02 -14.48 -2.49
CA LYS A 174 -6.47 -14.72 -2.51
C LYS A 174 -7.18 -13.79 -3.47
N ASN A 175 -7.68 -14.30 -4.60
CA ASN A 175 -8.52 -13.50 -5.49
C ASN A 175 -9.93 -13.26 -4.90
N PHE A 176 -10.06 -12.27 -4.02
CA PHE A 176 -11.35 -11.74 -3.53
C PHE A 176 -12.06 -10.96 -4.62
#